data_AF-A0A357VT12-F1
#
_entry.id   AF-A0A357VT12-F1
#
_cell.length_a   1.000
_cell.length_b   1.000
_cell.length_c   1.000
_cell.angle_alpha   90.00
_cell.angle_beta   90.00
_cell.angle_gamma   90.00
#
_symmetry.space_group_name_H-M   'P 1'
#
loop_
_entity.id
_entity.type
_entity.pdbx_description
1 polymer ?
#
loop_
_entity_poly.entity_id
_entity_poly.type
_entity_poly.pdbx_seq_one_letter_code
_entity_poly.pdbx_strand_id
1 'polypeptide(L)'
;MVNEFMCTHLKDKRLYDSDFWIDRLHNADEILMDDSEIKSFNHLLYKKMVESHIENYYYDFSNPKNEITAYDFINEIEKVMPMENSEKIIEENLFIKDGGKIRPLKKDKLKDFLSNFQDFKKGISGNIPISFGLITDRSALKAIPFKYPLGITPNYPFHDITRLTTLSPGEPILIYKKSFKLNWYFVQSSFYSGWINIRNLITVSEDEFFEYNKSPRTLVIMESKVCTEELPAFGKFHFQMGDKLVLANEDEINSFYFKMNTLFPEGCYPVKIPLKRKLTNEKYGIFPIPSAKEVKASFPDLTQKNLIKQAFKMVGERYGWGGK
;
A
#
# COMPACT_ATOMS: atom_id res chain seq x y z
N MET A 1 13.68 -40.51 10.84
CA MET A 1 13.03 -40.27 9.52
C MET A 1 12.57 -38.82 9.28
N VAL A 2 12.66 -37.86 10.22
CA VAL A 2 12.32 -36.44 9.96
C VAL A 2 13.48 -35.65 9.31
N ASN A 3 14.72 -36.12 9.47
CA ASN A 3 15.91 -35.43 8.96
C ASN A 3 16.08 -35.50 7.43
N GLU A 4 15.43 -36.43 6.73
CA GLU A 4 15.52 -36.54 5.26
C GLU A 4 14.65 -35.52 4.52
N PHE A 5 13.75 -34.81 5.21
CA PHE A 5 12.84 -33.83 4.62
C PHE A 5 13.12 -32.38 5.06
N MET A 6 14.18 -32.14 5.84
CA MET A 6 14.58 -30.79 6.21
C MET A 6 15.14 -30.07 4.99
N CYS A 7 14.47 -28.99 4.57
CA CYS A 7 14.96 -28.11 3.50
C CYS A 7 16.41 -27.73 3.79
N THR A 8 17.30 -27.85 2.81
CA THR A 8 18.76 -27.69 2.99
C THR A 8 19.17 -26.35 3.58
N HIS A 9 18.31 -25.33 3.45
CA HIS A 9 18.51 -24.00 4.03
C HIS A 9 18.17 -23.91 5.52
N LEU A 10 17.36 -24.83 6.07
CA LEU A 10 16.98 -24.88 7.50
C LEU A 10 17.94 -25.72 8.35
N LYS A 11 19.14 -26.05 7.83
CA LYS A 11 20.12 -26.90 8.53
C LYS A 11 20.61 -26.28 9.84
N ASP A 12 20.77 -24.95 9.89
CA ASP A 12 21.04 -24.22 11.12
C ASP A 12 19.87 -23.30 11.45
N LYS A 13 18.92 -23.79 12.25
CA LYS A 13 17.73 -23.03 12.66
C LYS A 13 18.05 -21.76 13.43
N ARG A 14 19.24 -21.67 14.05
CA ARG A 14 19.65 -20.52 14.86
C ARG A 14 19.79 -19.25 14.02
N LEU A 15 20.14 -19.38 12.74
CA LEU A 15 20.25 -18.23 11.84
C LEU A 15 18.89 -17.53 11.59
N TYR A 16 17.79 -18.24 11.85
CA TYR A 16 16.41 -17.77 11.69
C TYR A 16 15.73 -17.43 13.01
N ASP A 17 16.51 -17.42 14.11
CA ASP A 17 16.07 -17.02 15.43
C ASP A 17 16.60 -15.61 15.72
N SER A 18 15.72 -14.68 16.08
CA SER A 18 16.12 -13.31 16.39
C SER A 18 17.05 -13.26 17.61
N ASP A 19 16.80 -14.10 18.61
CA ASP A 19 17.52 -14.04 19.88
C ASP A 19 18.99 -14.45 19.68
N PHE A 20 19.27 -15.35 18.74
CA PHE A 20 20.64 -15.68 18.34
C PHE A 20 21.45 -14.45 17.92
N TRP A 21 20.85 -13.53 17.15
CA TRP A 21 21.55 -12.33 16.70
C TRP A 21 21.61 -11.26 17.78
N ILE A 22 20.55 -11.12 18.57
CA ILE A 22 20.45 -10.15 19.66
C ILE A 22 21.49 -10.43 20.75
N ASP A 23 21.68 -11.70 21.13
CA ASP A 23 22.63 -12.13 22.17
C ASP A 23 24.10 -11.82 21.82
N ARG A 24 24.38 -11.49 20.55
CA ARG A 24 25.73 -11.16 20.04
C ARG A 24 25.99 -9.66 19.95
N LEU A 25 25.00 -8.83 20.26
CA LEU A 25 25.14 -7.39 20.25
C LEU A 25 25.52 -6.86 21.63
N HIS A 26 26.40 -5.87 21.65
CA HIS A 26 26.60 -5.05 22.84
C HIS A 26 25.45 -4.04 22.94
N ASN A 27 24.91 -3.87 24.15
CA ASN A 27 23.85 -2.89 24.44
C ASN A 27 22.62 -3.00 23.53
N ALA A 28 22.12 -4.21 23.25
CA ALA A 28 21.01 -4.41 22.31
C ALA A 28 19.71 -3.67 22.69
N ASP A 29 19.50 -3.43 24.00
CA ASP A 29 18.36 -2.72 24.58
C ASP A 29 18.56 -1.18 24.67
N GLU A 30 19.72 -0.65 24.24
CA GLU A 30 19.97 0.79 24.25
C GLU A 30 19.03 1.53 23.28
N ILE A 31 18.43 2.61 23.77
CA ILE A 31 17.61 3.52 22.98
C ILE A 31 18.57 4.28 22.04
N LEU A 32 18.45 4.02 20.74
CA LEU A 32 19.29 4.65 19.72
C LEU A 32 18.88 6.09 19.46
N MET A 33 17.58 6.37 19.55
CA MET A 33 17.01 7.71 19.48
C MET A 33 15.72 7.75 20.30
N ASP A 34 15.56 8.78 21.12
CA ASP A 34 14.32 9.07 21.82
C ASP A 34 13.28 9.76 20.92
N ASP A 35 12.06 9.98 21.43
CA ASP A 35 10.97 10.62 20.68
C ASP A 35 11.32 12.04 20.18
N SER A 36 12.11 12.80 20.93
CA SER A 36 12.53 14.16 20.56
C SER A 36 13.58 14.12 19.44
N GLU A 37 14.53 13.20 19.55
CA GLU A 37 15.56 12.96 18.55
C GLU A 37 14.95 12.43 17.24
N ILE A 38 13.99 11.49 17.31
CA ILE A 38 13.24 10.99 16.15
C ILE A 38 12.51 12.13 15.44
N LYS A 39 11.80 12.98 16.19
CA LYS A 39 11.11 14.15 15.61
C LYS A 39 12.09 15.11 14.94
N SER A 40 13.22 15.38 15.58
CA SER A 40 14.26 16.26 15.05
C SER A 40 14.89 15.69 13.77
N PHE A 41 15.14 14.38 13.74
CA PHE A 41 15.66 13.68 12.57
C PHE A 41 14.65 13.68 11.41
N ASN A 42 13.37 13.42 11.68
CA ASN A 42 12.32 13.49 10.67
C ASN A 42 12.18 14.91 10.10
N HIS A 43 12.28 15.94 10.94
CA HIS A 43 12.30 17.33 10.50
C HIS A 43 13.50 17.64 9.59
N LEU A 44 14.69 17.18 9.96
CA LEU A 44 15.89 17.32 9.14
C LEU A 44 15.77 16.59 7.80
N LEU A 45 15.20 15.38 7.80
CA LEU A 45 14.97 14.60 6.59
C LEU A 45 14.01 15.34 5.65
N TYR A 46 12.89 15.86 6.17
CA TYR A 46 11.95 16.65 5.39
C TYR A 46 12.60 17.92 4.82
N LYS A 47 13.36 18.65 5.64
CA LYS A 47 14.11 19.83 5.18
C LYS A 47 15.03 19.50 4.01
N LYS A 48 15.79 18.41 4.10
CA LYS A 48 16.68 17.94 3.01
C LYS A 48 15.92 17.54 1.75
N MET A 49 14.74 16.94 1.89
CA MET A 49 13.87 16.60 0.75
C MET A 49 13.42 17.86 0.01
N VAL A 50 13.00 18.90 0.74
CA VAL A 50 12.61 20.19 0.15
C VAL A 50 13.80 20.87 -0.54
N GLU A 51 14.97 20.90 0.11
CA GLU A 51 16.21 21.46 -0.47
C GLU A 51 16.64 20.72 -1.75
N SER A 52 16.30 19.44 -1.87
CA SER A 52 16.62 18.61 -3.03
C SER A 52 15.49 18.53 -4.07
N HIS A 53 14.37 19.24 -3.86
CA HIS A 53 13.19 19.21 -4.72
C HIS A 53 12.59 17.81 -4.95
N ILE A 54 12.55 16.99 -3.89
CA ILE A 54 12.01 15.61 -3.91
C ILE A 54 10.86 15.41 -2.90
N GLU A 55 10.18 16.49 -2.49
CA GLU A 55 9.04 16.43 -1.55
C GLU A 55 7.88 15.57 -2.05
N ASN A 56 7.83 15.28 -3.35
CA ASN A 56 6.84 14.40 -3.99
C ASN A 56 7.18 12.90 -3.86
N TYR A 57 8.35 12.52 -3.32
CA TYR A 57 8.69 11.13 -3.02
C TYR A 57 8.16 10.69 -1.65
N TYR A 58 8.10 11.62 -0.69
CA TYR A 58 7.43 11.42 0.60
C TYR A 58 6.52 12.62 0.87
N TYR A 59 5.24 12.44 0.55
CA TYR A 59 4.25 13.51 0.55
C TYR A 59 3.62 13.66 1.93
N ASP A 60 3.81 14.83 2.55
CA ASP A 60 3.14 15.19 3.80
C ASP A 60 1.71 15.67 3.53
N PHE A 61 0.73 14.92 4.02
CA PHE A 61 -0.68 15.28 3.94
C PHE A 61 -1.12 16.33 4.95
N SER A 62 -0.22 16.94 5.72
CA SER A 62 -0.57 18.00 6.69
C SER A 62 -1.13 19.25 6.02
N ASN A 63 -0.65 19.58 4.81
CA ASN A 63 -1.11 20.71 4.00
C ASN A 63 -1.07 20.35 2.50
N PRO A 64 -1.99 19.48 2.04
CA PRO A 64 -2.01 19.01 0.66
C PRO A 64 -2.39 20.15 -0.29
N LYS A 65 -1.83 20.13 -1.50
CA LYS A 65 -2.23 21.07 -2.55
C LYS A 65 -3.65 20.74 -3.05
N ASN A 66 -4.45 21.77 -3.33
CA ASN A 66 -5.77 21.61 -3.93
C ASN A 66 -5.73 21.44 -5.45
N GLU A 67 -4.62 21.83 -6.08
CA GLU A 67 -4.37 21.65 -7.49
C GLU A 67 -2.86 21.58 -7.77
N ILE A 68 -2.51 21.03 -8.94
CA ILE A 68 -1.14 21.05 -9.47
C ILE A 68 -1.17 21.51 -10.92
N THR A 69 -0.06 22.08 -11.41
CA THR A 69 0.02 22.48 -12.81
C THR A 69 0.04 21.25 -13.74
N ALA A 70 -0.34 21.43 -15.00
CA ALA A 70 -0.15 20.41 -16.03
C ALA A 70 1.31 19.93 -16.11
N TYR A 71 2.27 20.84 -15.97
CA TYR A 71 3.70 20.54 -16.01
C TYR A 71 4.10 19.61 -14.86
N ASP A 72 3.73 19.95 -13.62
CA ASP A 72 4.04 19.12 -12.46
C ASP A 72 3.37 17.76 -12.54
N PHE A 73 2.11 17.71 -13.01
CA PHE A 73 1.40 16.45 -13.19
C PHE A 73 2.07 15.54 -14.24
N ILE A 74 2.54 16.11 -15.35
CA ILE A 74 3.28 15.34 -16.36
C ILE A 74 4.58 14.81 -15.76
N ASN A 75 5.31 15.63 -14.99
CA ASN A 75 6.52 15.20 -14.30
C ASN A 75 6.26 14.05 -13.32
N GLU A 76 5.13 14.05 -12.61
CA GLU A 76 4.73 12.92 -11.76
C GLU A 76 4.50 11.63 -12.55
N ILE A 77 3.91 11.72 -13.75
CA ILE A 77 3.74 10.55 -14.62
C ILE A 77 5.09 10.06 -15.15
N GLU A 78 5.96 10.96 -15.61
CA GLU A 78 7.30 10.58 -16.12
C GLU A 78 8.20 10.02 -15.02
N LYS A 79 8.07 10.52 -13.78
CA LYS A 79 8.81 10.03 -12.60
C LYS A 79 8.62 8.53 -12.38
N VAL A 80 7.39 8.04 -12.55
CA VAL A 80 7.07 6.63 -12.27
C VAL A 80 7.36 5.71 -13.45
N MET A 81 7.21 6.22 -14.68
CA MET A 81 7.56 5.48 -15.89
C MET A 81 7.75 6.47 -17.06
N PRO A 82 9.01 6.79 -17.42
CA PRO A 82 9.29 7.56 -18.62
C PRO A 82 8.75 6.88 -19.88
N MET A 83 8.36 7.65 -20.89
CA MET A 83 7.90 7.05 -22.18
C MET A 83 8.95 6.17 -22.82
N GLU A 84 10.21 6.62 -22.83
CA GLU A 84 11.31 5.87 -23.43
C GLU A 84 11.44 4.47 -22.81
N ASN A 85 11.22 4.38 -21.49
CA ASN A 85 11.21 3.10 -20.79
C ASN A 85 9.95 2.28 -21.12
N SER A 86 8.79 2.93 -21.23
CA SER A 86 7.54 2.27 -21.64
C SER A 86 7.62 1.66 -23.03
N GLU A 87 8.29 2.33 -23.97
CA GLU A 87 8.44 1.86 -25.35
C GLU A 87 9.40 0.67 -25.44
N LYS A 88 10.49 0.69 -24.67
CA LYS A 88 11.43 -0.44 -24.56
C LYS A 88 10.77 -1.72 -24.04
N ILE A 89 9.72 -1.63 -23.21
CA ILE A 89 8.94 -2.80 -22.76
C ILE A 89 8.39 -3.61 -23.96
N ILE A 90 8.10 -2.96 -25.10
CA ILE A 90 7.58 -3.65 -26.29
C ILE A 90 8.62 -4.61 -26.90
N GLU A 91 9.92 -4.36 -26.67
CA GLU A 91 11.00 -5.19 -27.20
C GLU A 91 11.02 -6.57 -26.52
N GLU A 92 10.58 -6.63 -25.26
CA GLU A 92 10.53 -7.84 -24.44
C GLU A 92 9.53 -8.89 -24.93
N ASN A 93 9.73 -10.13 -24.47
CA ASN A 93 8.74 -11.19 -24.58
C ASN A 93 7.71 -11.07 -23.46
N LEU A 94 6.60 -10.40 -23.76
CA LEU A 94 5.58 -10.10 -22.76
C LEU A 94 4.53 -11.20 -22.63
N PHE A 95 4.18 -11.48 -21.38
CA PHE A 95 3.16 -12.45 -20.99
C PHE A 95 2.13 -11.77 -20.09
N ILE A 96 0.87 -12.12 -20.29
CA ILE A 96 -0.24 -11.70 -19.44
C ILE A 96 -0.88 -12.91 -18.76
N LYS A 97 -1.43 -12.68 -17.57
CA LYS A 97 -2.31 -13.64 -16.90
C LYS A 97 -3.75 -13.20 -17.10
N ASP A 98 -4.53 -14.01 -17.82
CA ASP A 98 -5.96 -13.79 -18.07
C ASP A 98 -6.75 -15.07 -17.74
N GLY A 99 -7.77 -14.95 -16.88
CA GLY A 99 -8.56 -16.11 -16.43
C GLY A 99 -7.72 -17.23 -15.80
N GLY A 100 -6.62 -16.90 -15.12
CA GLY A 100 -5.72 -17.88 -14.52
C GLY A 100 -4.66 -18.48 -15.45
N LYS A 101 -4.80 -18.30 -16.77
CA LYS A 101 -3.86 -18.82 -17.78
C LYS A 101 -2.84 -17.76 -18.18
N ILE A 102 -1.58 -18.18 -18.31
CA ILE A 102 -0.50 -17.32 -18.82
C ILE A 102 -0.48 -17.43 -20.34
N ARG A 103 -0.43 -16.30 -21.03
CA ARG A 103 -0.40 -16.24 -22.51
C ARG A 103 0.53 -15.13 -22.99
N PRO A 104 1.20 -15.29 -24.14
CA PRO A 104 1.91 -14.20 -24.77
C PRO A 104 0.97 -13.01 -25.05
N LEU A 105 1.43 -11.80 -24.78
CA LEU A 105 0.73 -10.58 -25.14
C LEU A 105 0.90 -10.31 -26.63
N LYS A 106 -0.21 -10.04 -27.33
CA LYS A 106 -0.14 -9.47 -28.68
C LYS A 106 0.43 -8.06 -28.58
N LYS A 107 1.67 -7.84 -29.05
CA LYS A 107 2.41 -6.57 -28.90
C LYS A 107 1.63 -5.37 -29.43
N ASP A 108 0.84 -5.52 -30.49
CA ASP A 108 0.02 -4.45 -31.06
C ASP A 108 -0.95 -3.85 -30.04
N LYS A 109 -1.52 -4.66 -29.14
CA LYS A 109 -2.39 -4.14 -28.07
C LYS A 109 -1.67 -3.20 -27.11
N LEU A 110 -0.40 -3.47 -26.83
CA LEU A 110 0.41 -2.60 -25.97
C LEU A 110 0.86 -1.36 -26.75
N LYS A 111 1.26 -1.50 -28.02
CA LYS A 111 1.60 -0.37 -28.89
C LYS A 111 0.43 0.61 -29.00
N ASP A 112 -0.77 0.12 -29.30
CA ASP A 112 -1.99 0.94 -29.37
C ASP A 112 -2.25 1.64 -28.03
N PHE A 113 -2.08 0.92 -26.91
CA PHE A 113 -2.24 1.51 -25.58
C PHE A 113 -1.23 2.63 -25.32
N LEU A 114 0.05 2.40 -25.62
CA LEU A 114 1.12 3.36 -25.38
C LEU A 114 1.00 4.60 -26.26
N SER A 115 0.59 4.43 -27.53
CA SER A 115 0.26 5.56 -28.41
C SER A 115 -0.89 6.41 -27.84
N ASN A 116 -1.99 5.78 -27.44
CA ASN A 116 -3.10 6.50 -26.80
C ASN A 116 -2.68 7.16 -25.47
N PHE A 117 -1.77 6.54 -24.72
CA PHE A 117 -1.25 7.09 -23.47
C PHE A 117 -0.36 8.30 -23.73
N GLN A 118 0.44 8.28 -24.78
CA GLN A 118 1.24 9.42 -25.21
C GLN A 118 0.34 10.59 -25.64
N ASP A 119 -0.71 10.34 -26.40
CA ASP A 119 -1.67 11.36 -26.83
C ASP A 119 -2.46 11.93 -25.63
N PHE A 120 -2.85 11.08 -24.69
CA PHE A 120 -3.45 11.50 -23.42
C PHE A 120 -2.56 12.52 -22.70
N LYS A 121 -1.25 12.26 -22.62
CA LYS A 121 -0.32 13.18 -21.95
C LYS A 121 -0.12 14.48 -22.69
N LYS A 122 -0.01 14.45 -24.02
CA LYS A 122 0.06 15.66 -24.85
C LYS A 122 -1.17 16.55 -24.69
N GLY A 123 -2.34 15.96 -24.43
CA GLY A 123 -3.59 16.68 -24.19
C GLY A 123 -3.75 17.25 -22.77
N ILE A 124 -2.83 16.97 -21.84
CA ILE A 124 -2.88 17.54 -20.48
C ILE A 124 -2.57 19.03 -20.58
N SER A 125 -3.53 19.85 -20.16
CA SER A 125 -3.43 21.31 -20.11
C SER A 125 -4.21 21.85 -18.91
N GLY A 126 -3.84 23.06 -18.47
CA GLY A 126 -4.43 23.72 -17.30
C GLY A 126 -4.05 23.08 -15.96
N ASN A 127 -4.58 23.63 -14.87
CA ASN A 127 -4.38 23.07 -13.53
C ASN A 127 -5.24 21.81 -13.36
N ILE A 128 -4.67 20.81 -12.67
CA ILE A 128 -5.32 19.56 -12.32
C ILE A 128 -5.84 19.68 -10.89
N PRO A 129 -7.17 19.71 -10.67
CA PRO A 129 -7.71 19.72 -9.34
C PRO A 129 -7.39 18.41 -8.63
N ILE A 130 -7.06 18.49 -7.35
CA ILE A 130 -6.81 17.35 -6.50
C ILE A 130 -8.09 17.03 -5.72
N SER A 131 -8.48 15.76 -5.73
CA SER A 131 -9.53 15.23 -4.86
C SER A 131 -8.94 14.30 -3.81
N PHE A 132 -9.66 14.08 -2.72
CA PHE A 132 -9.22 13.19 -1.64
C PHE A 132 -9.84 11.80 -1.77
N GLY A 133 -9.10 10.78 -1.38
CA GLY A 133 -9.58 9.41 -1.44
C GLY A 133 -8.97 8.49 -0.40
N LEU A 134 -9.60 7.34 -0.26
CA LEU A 134 -9.13 6.24 0.59
C LEU A 134 -9.14 4.94 -0.21
N ILE A 135 -8.13 4.10 0.01
CA ILE A 135 -8.06 2.77 -0.58
C ILE A 135 -9.08 1.84 0.08
N THR A 136 -9.78 1.06 -0.72
CA THR A 136 -10.86 0.17 -0.26
C THR A 136 -10.45 -1.28 -0.15
N ASP A 137 -9.39 -1.68 -0.87
CA ASP A 137 -8.88 -3.05 -0.89
C ASP A 137 -7.38 -3.02 -1.22
N ARG A 138 -6.64 -4.07 -0.83
CA ARG A 138 -5.20 -4.17 -1.07
C ARG A 138 -4.92 -4.12 -2.56
N SER A 139 -4.18 -3.10 -3.00
CA SER A 139 -4.17 -2.69 -4.40
C SER A 139 -2.81 -2.37 -4.96
N ALA A 140 -2.57 -2.84 -6.18
CA ALA A 140 -1.38 -2.51 -6.95
C ALA A 140 -1.43 -1.05 -7.38
N LEU A 141 -0.38 -0.30 -7.04
CA LEU A 141 -0.07 0.96 -7.72
C LEU A 141 0.81 0.63 -8.93
N LYS A 142 0.42 1.11 -10.11
CA LYS A 142 1.06 0.77 -11.37
C LYS A 142 1.73 1.97 -12.04
N ALA A 143 2.82 1.72 -12.73
CA ALA A 143 3.58 2.71 -13.48
C ALA A 143 2.81 3.19 -14.73
N ILE A 144 2.00 2.30 -15.32
CA ILE A 144 1.08 2.61 -16.43
C ILE A 144 -0.31 2.03 -16.15
N PRO A 145 -1.41 2.67 -16.61
CA PRO A 145 -2.78 2.22 -16.37
C PRO A 145 -3.20 1.04 -17.26
N PHE A 146 -2.33 0.03 -17.40
CA PHE A 146 -2.57 -1.15 -18.21
C PHE A 146 -3.27 -2.25 -17.41
N LYS A 147 -4.41 -2.72 -17.94
CA LYS A 147 -5.33 -3.63 -17.24
C LYS A 147 -4.69 -4.95 -16.83
N TYR A 148 -3.77 -5.48 -17.63
CA TYR A 148 -3.16 -6.79 -17.38
C TYR A 148 -1.82 -6.64 -16.66
N PRO A 149 -1.48 -7.56 -15.73
CA PRO A 149 -0.11 -7.73 -15.28
C PRO A 149 0.80 -8.07 -16.46
N LEU A 150 1.96 -7.43 -16.55
CA LEU A 150 2.94 -7.68 -17.61
C LEU A 150 4.14 -8.44 -17.03
N GLY A 151 4.32 -9.70 -17.41
CA GLY A 151 5.52 -10.47 -17.10
C GLY A 151 6.44 -10.57 -18.31
N ILE A 152 7.75 -10.60 -18.08
CA ILE A 152 8.77 -10.79 -19.14
C ILE A 152 9.14 -12.27 -19.36
N THR A 153 8.48 -13.18 -18.64
CA THR A 153 8.74 -14.61 -18.68
C THR A 153 7.50 -15.38 -18.24
N PRO A 154 7.18 -16.53 -18.86
CA PRO A 154 6.02 -17.33 -18.49
C PRO A 154 6.20 -18.02 -17.12
N ASN A 155 7.44 -18.14 -16.63
CA ASN A 155 7.76 -18.88 -15.40
C ASN A 155 7.58 -18.03 -14.14
N TYR A 156 7.52 -16.70 -14.27
CA TYR A 156 7.37 -15.77 -13.14
C TYR A 156 6.10 -14.91 -13.29
N PRO A 157 4.88 -15.50 -13.22
CA PRO A 157 3.61 -14.77 -13.37
C PRO A 157 3.33 -13.79 -12.22
N PHE A 158 4.21 -13.72 -11.23
CA PHE A 158 4.13 -12.80 -10.10
C PHE A 158 4.84 -11.48 -10.33
N HIS A 159 5.73 -11.42 -11.33
CA HIS A 159 6.53 -10.26 -11.66
C HIS A 159 5.78 -9.36 -12.65
N ASP A 160 4.81 -8.58 -12.16
CA ASP A 160 4.23 -7.49 -12.96
C ASP A 160 5.23 -6.35 -13.02
N ILE A 161 5.97 -6.22 -14.12
CA ILE A 161 7.01 -5.19 -14.29
C ILE A 161 6.45 -3.76 -14.21
N THR A 162 5.14 -3.62 -14.37
CA THR A 162 4.46 -2.33 -14.25
C THR A 162 3.94 -2.06 -12.85
N ARG A 163 4.06 -2.99 -11.90
CA ARG A 163 3.71 -2.75 -10.49
C ARG A 163 4.87 -2.03 -9.80
N LEU A 164 4.51 -0.94 -9.13
CA LEU A 164 5.43 -0.11 -8.36
C LEU A 164 5.45 -0.54 -6.90
N THR A 165 4.26 -0.57 -6.30
CA THR A 165 4.06 -0.91 -4.90
C THR A 165 2.63 -1.40 -4.65
N THR A 166 2.30 -1.66 -3.40
CA THR A 166 0.96 -2.05 -2.94
C THR A 166 0.49 -1.08 -1.87
N LEU A 167 -0.74 -0.59 -2.01
CA LEU A 167 -1.41 0.20 -0.99
C LEU A 167 -2.40 -0.70 -0.23
N SER A 168 -2.44 -0.54 1.08
CA SER A 168 -3.31 -1.30 1.98
C SER A 168 -4.71 -0.66 2.07
N PRO A 169 -5.74 -1.42 2.47
CA PRO A 169 -7.07 -0.84 2.74
C PRO A 169 -6.97 0.28 3.77
N GLY A 170 -7.70 1.37 3.56
CA GLY A 170 -7.65 2.55 4.42
C GLY A 170 -6.52 3.53 4.11
N GLU A 171 -5.55 3.20 3.24
CA GLU A 171 -4.46 4.12 2.90
C GLU A 171 -5.02 5.44 2.32
N PRO A 172 -4.64 6.60 2.90
CA PRO A 172 -5.02 7.90 2.37
C PRO A 172 -4.29 8.21 1.05
N ILE A 173 -5.03 8.73 0.08
CA ILE A 173 -4.48 9.12 -1.22
C ILE A 173 -5.05 10.47 -1.70
N LEU A 174 -4.22 11.22 -2.42
CA LEU A 174 -4.65 12.31 -3.28
C LEU A 174 -4.93 11.76 -4.67
N ILE A 175 -6.04 12.18 -5.29
CA ILE A 175 -6.49 11.74 -6.61
C ILE A 175 -6.31 12.91 -7.57
N TYR A 176 -5.51 12.71 -8.62
CA TYR A 176 -5.18 13.76 -9.58
C TYR A 176 -6.09 13.70 -10.80
N LYS A 177 -5.73 12.87 -11.79
CA LYS A 177 -6.47 12.81 -13.06
C LYS A 177 -6.83 11.39 -13.41
N LYS A 178 -8.01 11.25 -14.00
CA LYS A 178 -8.45 10.01 -14.63
C LYS A 178 -7.62 9.76 -15.89
N SER A 179 -7.28 8.50 -16.14
CA SER A 179 -6.65 8.07 -17.39
C SER A 179 -7.63 8.23 -18.57
N PHE A 180 -7.10 8.23 -19.79
CA PHE A 180 -7.87 8.05 -21.03
C PHE A 180 -8.69 6.75 -21.05
N LYS A 181 -8.30 5.74 -20.26
CA LYS A 181 -9.16 4.61 -19.94
C LYS A 181 -9.98 4.93 -18.69
N LEU A 182 -11.32 4.86 -18.80
CA LEU A 182 -12.27 5.26 -17.75
C LEU A 182 -12.20 4.47 -16.41
N ASN A 183 -11.19 3.63 -16.20
CA ASN A 183 -11.07 2.73 -15.05
C ASN A 183 -9.82 2.97 -14.19
N TRP A 184 -9.04 4.02 -14.46
CA TRP A 184 -7.80 4.29 -13.73
C TRP A 184 -7.70 5.76 -13.33
N TYR A 185 -7.19 6.00 -12.12
CA TYR A 185 -6.77 7.31 -11.64
C TYR A 185 -5.27 7.30 -11.40
N PHE A 186 -4.61 8.43 -11.70
CA PHE A 186 -3.31 8.71 -11.13
C PHE A 186 -3.50 9.27 -9.72
N VAL A 187 -2.78 8.72 -8.74
CA VAL A 187 -2.91 9.05 -7.32
C VAL A 187 -1.55 9.23 -6.68
N GLN A 188 -1.52 9.93 -5.54
CA GLN A 188 -0.36 10.10 -4.68
C GLN A 188 -0.71 9.56 -3.28
N SER A 189 -0.01 8.53 -2.81
CA SER A 189 0.02 8.16 -1.38
C SER A 189 1.11 8.96 -0.65
N SER A 190 1.28 8.72 0.64
CA SER A 190 2.35 9.39 1.41
C SER A 190 3.77 9.02 0.94
N PHE A 191 3.95 7.89 0.24
CA PHE A 191 5.28 7.36 -0.13
C PHE A 191 5.43 6.97 -1.60
N TYR A 192 4.39 7.05 -2.42
CA TYR A 192 4.47 6.69 -3.83
C TYR A 192 3.34 7.34 -4.66
N SER A 193 3.59 7.57 -5.94
CA SER A 193 2.57 7.98 -6.91
C SER A 193 2.41 6.98 -8.06
N GLY A 194 1.25 6.94 -8.69
CA GLY A 194 1.03 6.04 -9.83
C GLY A 194 -0.43 5.80 -10.15
N TRP A 195 -0.66 4.84 -11.05
CA TRP A 195 -1.98 4.49 -11.56
C TRP A 195 -2.62 3.39 -10.73
N ILE A 196 -3.84 3.64 -10.26
CA ILE A 196 -4.65 2.67 -9.54
C ILE A 196 -6.02 2.50 -10.19
N ASN A 197 -6.56 1.29 -10.12
CA ASN A 197 -7.87 1.01 -10.68
C ASN A 197 -8.96 1.70 -9.85
N ILE A 198 -9.90 2.37 -10.51
CA ILE A 198 -11.00 3.07 -9.84
C ILE A 198 -11.76 2.16 -8.88
N ARG A 199 -11.89 0.86 -9.17
CA ARG A 199 -12.59 -0.13 -8.33
C ARG A 199 -11.97 -0.31 -6.93
N ASN A 200 -10.76 0.17 -6.72
CA ASN A 200 -10.00 -0.06 -5.51
C ASN A 200 -9.95 1.15 -4.57
N LEU A 201 -10.64 2.23 -4.91
CA LEU A 201 -10.70 3.45 -4.10
C LEU A 201 -12.12 4.01 -4.01
N ILE A 202 -12.32 4.86 -3.02
CA ILE A 202 -13.42 5.83 -2.96
C ILE A 202 -12.87 7.25 -2.90
N THR A 203 -13.65 8.20 -3.42
CA THR A 203 -13.45 9.63 -3.18
C THR A 203 -14.15 10.02 -1.89
N VAL A 204 -13.54 10.93 -1.14
CA VAL A 204 -14.07 11.46 0.12
C VAL A 204 -13.96 12.99 0.12
N SER A 205 -14.71 13.66 0.99
CA SER A 205 -14.51 15.08 1.24
C SER A 205 -13.16 15.32 1.93
N GLU A 206 -12.69 16.56 1.88
CA GLU A 206 -11.47 17.00 2.56
C GLU A 206 -11.54 16.76 4.08
N ASP A 207 -12.66 17.13 4.71
CA ASP A 207 -12.88 16.93 6.14
C ASP A 207 -12.78 15.45 6.54
N GLU A 208 -13.45 14.57 5.79
CA GLU A 208 -13.41 13.12 6.04
C GLU A 208 -12.02 12.53 5.81
N PHE A 209 -11.27 13.06 4.83
CA PHE A 209 -9.89 12.66 4.60
C PHE A 209 -9.01 13.00 5.80
N PHE A 210 -9.12 14.23 6.32
CA PHE A 210 -8.34 14.66 7.48
C PHE A 210 -8.76 13.97 8.76
N GLU A 211 -10.06 13.79 9.01
CA GLU A 211 -10.59 13.05 10.15
C GLU A 211 -10.03 11.62 10.17
N TYR A 212 -10.03 10.95 9.01
CA TYR A 212 -9.49 9.60 8.90
C TYR A 212 -7.97 9.57 9.06
N ASN A 213 -7.24 10.41 8.31
CA ASN A 213 -5.77 10.43 8.30
C ASN A 213 -5.17 10.83 9.66
N LYS A 214 -5.77 11.83 10.32
CA LYS A 214 -5.32 12.37 11.60
C LYS A 214 -6.05 11.77 12.81
N SER A 215 -6.79 10.66 12.62
CA SER A 215 -7.49 10.00 13.72
C SER A 215 -6.52 9.64 14.85
N PRO A 216 -6.83 9.96 16.12
CA PRO A 216 -6.00 9.58 17.26
C PRO A 216 -6.24 8.12 17.68
N ARG A 217 -7.31 7.48 17.19
CA ARG A 217 -7.66 6.09 17.54
C ARG A 217 -7.08 5.16 16.48
N THR A 218 -5.77 4.93 16.53
CA THR A 218 -5.08 4.13 15.52
C THR A 218 -4.25 3.01 16.12
N LEU A 219 -4.09 1.94 15.36
CA LEU A 219 -3.17 0.85 15.65
C LEU A 219 -2.19 0.66 14.49
N VAL A 220 -0.95 0.34 14.80
CA VAL A 220 0.06 -0.08 13.84
C VAL A 220 0.22 -1.59 13.95
N ILE A 221 0.21 -2.28 12.80
CA ILE A 221 0.43 -3.73 12.76
C ILE A 221 1.91 -4.03 12.97
N MET A 222 2.19 -4.88 13.96
CA MET A 222 3.55 -5.31 14.31
C MET A 222 3.86 -6.75 13.87
N GLU A 223 2.85 -7.51 13.48
CA GLU A 223 2.99 -8.81 12.83
C GLU A 223 3.38 -8.69 11.37
N SER A 224 4.02 -9.71 10.80
CA SER A 224 4.40 -9.68 9.38
C SER A 224 3.16 -9.59 8.46
N LYS A 225 2.12 -10.38 8.75
CA LYS A 225 0.83 -10.36 8.03
C LYS A 225 -0.34 -10.54 8.99
N VAL A 226 -1.39 -9.75 8.77
CA VAL A 226 -2.65 -9.83 9.53
C VAL A 226 -3.81 -9.83 8.54
N CYS A 227 -4.88 -10.54 8.87
CA CYS A 227 -6.15 -10.38 8.19
C CYS A 227 -7.26 -10.10 9.20
N THR A 228 -8.32 -9.46 8.74
CA THR A 228 -9.55 -9.34 9.52
C THR A 228 -10.23 -10.69 9.67
N GLU A 229 -11.08 -10.80 10.68
CA GLU A 229 -12.13 -11.81 10.66
C GLU A 229 -13.07 -11.57 9.46
N GLU A 230 -13.67 -12.66 8.99
CA GLU A 230 -14.49 -12.64 7.79
C GLU A 230 -15.88 -12.11 8.09
N LEU A 231 -16.32 -11.11 7.32
CA LEU A 231 -17.73 -10.75 7.26
C LEU A 231 -18.31 -11.32 5.96
N PRO A 232 -19.36 -12.15 5.98
CA PRO A 232 -19.85 -12.87 4.79
C PRO A 232 -20.13 -11.99 3.56
N ALA A 233 -20.55 -10.74 3.76
CA ALA A 233 -20.84 -9.81 2.67
C ALA A 233 -19.58 -9.20 2.00
N PHE A 234 -18.42 -9.28 2.65
CA PHE A 234 -17.22 -8.52 2.29
C PHE A 234 -15.93 -9.36 2.21
N GLY A 235 -15.89 -10.52 2.87
CA GLY A 235 -14.69 -11.35 2.98
C GLY A 235 -13.73 -10.84 4.07
N LYS A 236 -12.42 -11.07 3.85
CA LYS A 236 -11.34 -10.64 4.73
C LYS A 236 -10.47 -9.58 4.07
N PHE A 237 -10.05 -8.59 4.85
CA PHE A 237 -9.04 -7.64 4.44
C PHE A 237 -7.66 -8.08 4.92
N HIS A 238 -6.65 -7.81 4.11
CA HIS A 238 -5.28 -8.24 4.36
C HIS A 238 -4.38 -7.04 4.56
N PHE A 239 -3.57 -7.11 5.61
CA PHE A 239 -2.65 -6.10 6.06
C PHE A 239 -1.27 -6.70 6.31
N GLN A 240 -0.28 -5.83 6.38
CA GLN A 240 1.12 -6.16 6.61
C GLN A 240 1.70 -5.29 7.73
N MET A 241 2.88 -5.67 8.21
CA MET A 241 3.63 -4.88 9.18
C MET A 241 3.76 -3.42 8.72
N GLY A 242 3.52 -2.49 9.64
CA GLY A 242 3.59 -1.05 9.39
C GLY A 242 2.30 -0.41 8.89
N ASP A 243 1.30 -1.21 8.48
CA ASP A 243 -0.02 -0.66 8.14
C ASP A 243 -0.65 0.01 9.38
N LYS A 244 -1.15 1.23 9.19
CA LYS A 244 -1.87 2.01 10.19
C LYS A 244 -3.37 1.81 10.00
N LEU A 245 -4.04 1.34 11.03
CA LEU A 245 -5.48 1.04 11.06
C LEU A 245 -6.19 2.10 11.90
N VAL A 246 -7.32 2.61 11.41
CA VAL A 246 -8.20 3.50 12.17
C VAL A 246 -9.24 2.66 12.90
N LEU A 247 -9.40 2.86 14.20
CA LEU A 247 -10.40 2.17 15.01
C LEU A 247 -11.76 2.87 14.96
N ALA A 248 -12.82 2.07 15.01
CA ALA A 248 -14.17 2.55 15.20
C ALA A 248 -14.44 2.91 16.66
N ASN A 249 -15.32 3.89 16.88
CA ASN A 249 -15.89 4.18 18.19
C ASN A 249 -17.11 3.29 18.50
N GLU A 250 -17.60 3.34 19.74
CA GLU A 250 -18.72 2.50 20.18
C GLU A 250 -20.01 2.73 19.38
N ASP A 251 -20.34 3.98 19.05
CA ASP A 251 -21.53 4.32 18.26
C ASP A 251 -21.46 3.74 16.85
N GLU A 252 -20.29 3.84 16.22
CA GLU A 252 -20.01 3.26 14.91
C GLU A 252 -20.15 1.74 14.94
N ILE A 253 -19.55 1.09 15.95
CA ILE A 253 -19.63 -0.37 16.14
C ILE A 253 -21.09 -0.80 16.30
N ASN A 254 -21.82 -0.17 17.23
CA ASN A 254 -23.23 -0.49 17.49
C ASN A 254 -24.08 -0.30 16.23
N SER A 255 -23.92 0.82 15.53
CA SER A 255 -24.66 1.14 14.31
C SER A 255 -24.39 0.12 13.19
N PHE A 256 -23.12 -0.22 12.94
CA PHE A 256 -22.75 -1.15 11.86
C PHE A 256 -23.23 -2.57 12.15
N TYR A 257 -22.96 -3.11 13.34
CA TYR A 257 -23.30 -4.49 13.68
C TYR A 257 -24.81 -4.71 13.80
N PHE A 258 -25.56 -3.72 14.32
CA PHE A 258 -27.02 -3.73 14.30
C PHE A 258 -27.57 -3.77 12.87
N LYS A 259 -27.09 -2.90 11.98
CA LYS A 259 -27.55 -2.86 10.57
C LYS A 259 -27.18 -4.12 9.79
N MET A 260 -26.00 -4.67 10.05
CA MET A 260 -25.51 -5.90 9.41
C MET A 260 -26.18 -7.16 9.96
N ASN A 261 -26.90 -7.05 11.09
CA ASN A 261 -27.50 -8.17 11.80
C ASN A 261 -26.49 -9.30 12.03
N THR A 262 -25.31 -8.95 12.55
CA THR A 262 -24.18 -9.86 12.79
C THR A 262 -23.63 -9.69 14.21
N LEU A 263 -22.87 -10.69 14.68
CA LEU A 263 -22.31 -10.73 16.03
C LEU A 263 -21.27 -9.63 16.25
N PHE A 264 -21.35 -8.97 17.41
CA PHE A 264 -20.41 -7.94 17.83
C PHE A 264 -18.96 -8.45 17.88
N PRO A 265 -17.96 -7.57 17.64
CA PRO A 265 -16.55 -7.95 17.60
C PRO A 265 -15.95 -8.03 19.01
N GLU A 266 -16.52 -8.85 19.89
CA GLU A 266 -16.02 -9.03 21.26
C GLU A 266 -14.58 -9.56 21.26
N GLY A 267 -13.74 -9.00 22.14
CA GLY A 267 -12.32 -9.40 22.25
C GLY A 267 -11.47 -9.09 21.01
N CYS A 268 -11.91 -8.19 20.13
CA CYS A 268 -11.20 -7.80 18.92
C CYS A 268 -10.93 -6.28 18.88
N TYR A 269 -10.04 -5.86 17.98
CA TYR A 269 -9.88 -4.46 17.60
C TYR A 269 -10.82 -4.15 16.42
N PRO A 270 -11.81 -3.25 16.56
CA PRO A 270 -12.76 -2.94 15.51
C PRO A 270 -12.19 -1.88 14.56
N VAL A 271 -11.71 -2.29 13.38
CA VAL A 271 -11.06 -1.38 12.41
C VAL A 271 -12.06 -0.86 11.38
N LYS A 272 -12.03 0.45 11.12
CA LYS A 272 -12.78 1.12 10.05
C LYS A 272 -12.10 0.88 8.72
N ILE A 273 -12.79 0.27 7.76
CA ILE A 273 -12.28 0.05 6.40
C ILE A 273 -13.22 0.73 5.39
N PRO A 274 -12.71 1.60 4.51
CA PRO A 274 -13.53 2.24 3.47
C PRO A 274 -14.14 1.20 2.52
N LEU A 275 -15.44 1.32 2.26
CA LEU A 275 -16.16 0.41 1.37
C LEU A 275 -16.54 1.11 0.07
N LYS A 276 -16.29 0.45 -1.05
CA LYS A 276 -16.74 0.94 -2.36
C LYS A 276 -18.24 0.70 -2.61
N ARG A 277 -18.80 -0.35 -2.00
CA ARG A 277 -20.09 -0.92 -2.41
C ARG A 277 -21.22 -0.44 -1.49
N LYS A 278 -22.27 0.13 -2.09
CA LYS A 278 -23.56 0.49 -1.46
C LYS A 278 -24.40 -0.72 -0.99
N LEU A 279 -23.79 -1.84 -0.59
CA LEU A 279 -24.57 -2.95 -0.03
C LEU A 279 -25.39 -2.49 1.19
N THR A 280 -24.86 -1.51 1.91
CA THR A 280 -25.37 -1.05 3.21
C THR A 280 -25.63 0.45 3.26
N ASN A 281 -25.48 1.20 2.16
CA ASN A 281 -25.29 2.67 2.16
C ASN A 281 -24.18 3.19 3.10
N GLU A 282 -23.44 2.30 3.77
CA GLU A 282 -22.34 2.65 4.65
C GLU A 282 -21.09 2.96 3.83
N LYS A 283 -20.41 4.02 4.25
CA LYS A 283 -19.14 4.41 3.67
C LYS A 283 -17.96 3.59 4.22
N TYR A 284 -18.08 3.14 5.46
CA TYR A 284 -17.07 2.33 6.15
C TYR A 284 -17.71 1.03 6.64
N GLY A 285 -16.94 -0.05 6.61
CA GLY A 285 -17.26 -1.27 7.35
C GLY A 285 -16.37 -1.39 8.57
N ILE A 286 -16.86 -2.10 9.58
CA ILE A 286 -16.13 -2.29 10.84
C ILE A 286 -15.74 -3.76 10.96
N PHE A 287 -14.45 -4.01 10.76
CA PHE A 287 -13.92 -5.35 10.67
C PHE A 287 -13.13 -5.71 11.93
N PRO A 288 -13.27 -6.94 12.47
CA PRO A 288 -12.51 -7.34 13.65
C PRO A 288 -11.07 -7.71 13.25
N ILE A 289 -10.07 -7.17 13.93
CA ILE A 289 -8.74 -7.77 14.04
C ILE A 289 -8.67 -8.53 15.36
N PRO A 290 -8.35 -9.84 15.38
CA PRO A 290 -8.26 -10.59 16.63
C PRO A 290 -7.25 -9.96 17.61
N SER A 291 -7.60 -9.87 18.89
CA SER A 291 -6.72 -9.30 19.92
C SER A 291 -5.40 -10.08 20.12
N ALA A 292 -5.37 -11.35 19.69
CA ALA A 292 -4.16 -12.17 19.70
C ALA A 292 -3.10 -11.73 18.67
N LYS A 293 -3.42 -10.80 17.76
CA LYS A 293 -2.46 -10.23 16.81
C LYS A 293 -1.66 -9.12 17.46
N GLU A 294 -0.36 -9.11 17.24
CA GLU A 294 0.49 -8.04 17.75
C GLU A 294 0.26 -6.74 16.97
N VAL A 295 -0.32 -5.78 17.67
CA VAL A 295 -0.60 -4.42 17.21
C VAL A 295 -0.23 -3.45 18.33
N LYS A 296 0.12 -2.21 17.99
CA LYS A 296 0.45 -1.18 18.99
C LYS A 296 -0.24 0.15 18.67
N ALA A 297 -0.63 0.86 19.72
CA ALA A 297 -1.12 2.24 19.61
C ALA A 297 0.03 3.25 19.42
N SER A 298 1.27 2.86 19.74
CA SER A 298 2.49 3.65 19.58
C SER A 298 3.62 2.83 18.99
N PHE A 299 4.63 3.49 18.44
CA PHE A 299 5.83 2.80 17.94
C PHE A 299 6.65 2.19 19.09
N PRO A 300 7.33 1.04 18.87
CA PRO A 300 8.28 0.53 19.84
C PRO A 300 9.50 1.46 19.93
N ASP A 301 10.19 1.42 21.07
CA ASP A 301 11.47 2.11 21.23
C ASP A 301 12.45 1.70 20.11
N LEU A 302 13.17 2.68 19.57
CA LEU A 302 14.17 2.43 18.53
C LEU A 302 15.42 1.83 19.16
N THR A 303 15.44 0.52 19.33
CA THR A 303 16.58 -0.26 19.82
C THR A 303 17.02 -1.28 18.79
N GLN A 304 18.28 -1.71 18.83
CA GLN A 304 18.78 -2.76 17.93
C GLN A 304 17.98 -4.06 18.10
N LYS A 305 17.64 -4.40 19.33
CA LYS A 305 16.80 -5.55 19.68
C LYS A 305 15.42 -5.50 19.03
N ASN A 306 14.72 -4.37 19.14
CA ASN A 306 13.38 -4.23 18.56
C ASN A 306 13.41 -4.28 17.03
N LEU A 307 14.42 -3.67 16.40
CA LEU A 307 14.62 -3.75 14.95
C LEU A 307 14.81 -5.20 14.47
N ILE A 308 15.67 -5.96 15.15
CA ILE A 308 15.93 -7.36 14.81
C ILE A 308 14.67 -8.20 15.03
N LYS A 309 13.97 -8.06 16.17
CA LYS A 309 12.72 -8.80 16.43
C LYS A 309 11.67 -8.55 15.35
N GLN A 310 11.50 -7.30 14.93
CA GLN A 310 10.56 -6.96 13.85
C GLN A 310 10.99 -7.54 12.51
N ALA A 311 12.27 -7.42 12.14
CA ALA A 311 12.78 -7.99 10.89
C ALA A 311 12.56 -9.51 10.81
N PHE A 312 12.76 -10.21 11.93
CA PHE A 312 12.67 -11.68 11.98
C PHE A 312 11.25 -12.23 11.85
N LYS A 313 10.22 -11.42 12.12
CA LYS A 313 8.83 -11.82 11.84
C LYS A 313 8.56 -12.08 10.35
N MET A 314 9.38 -11.53 9.46
CA MET A 314 9.26 -11.71 8.01
C MET A 314 10.10 -12.88 7.47
N VAL A 315 10.81 -13.61 8.33
CA VAL A 315 11.64 -14.76 7.91
C VAL A 315 10.76 -15.86 7.33
N GLY A 316 11.13 -16.35 6.14
CA GLY A 316 10.38 -17.37 5.42
C GLY A 316 9.26 -16.84 4.54
N GLU A 317 9.00 -15.53 4.55
CA GLU A 317 8.11 -14.91 3.58
C GLU A 317 8.66 -15.04 2.16
N ARG A 318 7.74 -15.19 1.19
CA ARG A 318 8.11 -15.21 -0.23
C ARG A 318 8.30 -13.79 -0.72
N TYR A 319 9.33 -13.59 -1.52
CA TYR A 319 9.51 -12.34 -2.26
C TYR A 319 8.32 -12.10 -3.21
N GLY A 320 7.73 -10.92 -3.11
CA GLY A 320 6.67 -10.43 -3.99
C GLY A 320 7.06 -9.08 -4.58
N TRP A 321 7.34 -9.04 -5.88
CA TRP A 321 7.66 -7.78 -6.56
C TRP A 321 6.56 -6.75 -6.40
N GLY A 322 6.94 -5.53 -5.99
CA GLY A 322 5.99 -4.45 -5.70
C GLY A 322 4.98 -4.79 -4.58
N GLY A 323 5.32 -5.69 -3.66
CA GLY A 323 4.48 -6.07 -2.51
C GLY A 323 3.31 -7.02 -2.83
N LYS A 324 3.41 -7.76 -3.94
CA LYS A 324 2.39 -8.72 -4.40
C LYS A 324 2.15 -9.87 -3.42
#